data_AF-A0A2E1QIW2-F1
#
_entry.id   AF-A0A2E1QIW2-F1
#
_cell.length_a   1.000
_cell.length_b   1.000
_cell.length_c   1.000
_cell.angle_alpha   90.00
_cell.angle_beta   90.00
_cell.angle_gamma   90.00
#
_symmetry.space_group_name_H-M   'P 1'
#
loop_
_entity.id
_entity.type
_entity.pdbx_description
1 polymer ?
#
loop_
_entity_poly.entity_id
_entity_poly.type
_entity_poly.pdbx_seq_one_letter_code
_entity_poly.pdbx_strand_id
1 'polypeptide(L)'
;MTTHPWSLWLLPEKKDSIKLKKLINELSIENGSSSFEPHVTLFGRVSITPYLLFKFFEEQTVDQKQIVSEIKDLRLGSSPWRAMFLDIQMSEVLDSFQDRIIEKLNTVRNYEFDPHLSLVYCNKKATKVSIRVVSMPRTIRFESLAVVEVPNNIDEWNIIKEFKFNFNE
;
A
#
# COMPACT_ATOMS: atom_id res chain seq x y z
N MET A 1 16.52 -18.42 -1.04
CA MET A 1 16.72 -17.09 -0.43
C MET A 1 16.17 -16.06 -1.40
N THR A 2 15.23 -15.22 -1.00
CA THR A 2 14.78 -14.09 -1.84
C THR A 2 15.93 -13.10 -1.89
N THR A 3 16.42 -12.77 -3.09
CA THR A 3 17.54 -11.83 -3.29
C THR A 3 17.10 -10.38 -3.14
N HIS A 4 15.79 -10.12 -3.21
CA HIS A 4 15.22 -8.78 -3.13
C HIS A 4 14.44 -8.59 -1.82
N PRO A 5 14.39 -7.35 -1.30
CA PRO A 5 13.58 -7.05 -0.14
C PRO A 5 12.08 -7.18 -0.48
N TRP A 6 11.25 -7.43 0.51
CA TRP A 6 9.80 -7.46 0.36
C TRP A 6 9.11 -6.39 1.22
N SER A 7 7.87 -6.04 0.90
CA SER A 7 7.02 -5.15 1.69
C SER A 7 5.69 -5.84 2.01
N LEU A 8 5.10 -5.48 3.14
CA LEU A 8 3.72 -5.85 3.48
C LEU A 8 2.79 -4.72 3.06
N TRP A 9 1.86 -5.05 2.19
CA TRP A 9 0.88 -4.13 1.63
C TRP A 9 -0.52 -4.47 2.12
N LEU A 10 -1.31 -3.43 2.35
CA LEU A 10 -2.75 -3.50 2.51
C LEU A 10 -3.39 -3.18 1.16
N LEU A 11 -4.20 -4.10 0.64
CA LEU A 11 -4.80 -3.98 -0.69
C LEU A 11 -6.27 -3.54 -0.61
N PRO A 12 -6.68 -2.54 -1.41
CA PRO A 12 -8.07 -2.08 -1.46
C PRO A 12 -9.03 -3.16 -1.96
N GLU A 13 -10.31 -3.03 -1.61
CA GLU A 13 -11.36 -3.88 -2.15
C GLU A 13 -11.40 -3.79 -3.69
N LYS A 14 -11.83 -4.86 -4.35
CA LYS A 14 -11.81 -4.96 -5.82
C LYS A 14 -12.39 -3.74 -6.54
N LYS A 15 -13.48 -3.17 -6.03
CA LYS A 15 -14.16 -1.99 -6.61
C LYS A 15 -13.27 -0.76 -6.60
N ASP A 16 -12.62 -0.48 -5.47
CA ASP A 16 -11.72 0.68 -5.32
C ASP A 16 -10.38 0.42 -6.04
N SER A 17 -9.87 -0.81 -5.95
CA SER A 17 -8.65 -1.24 -6.64
C SER A 17 -8.74 -1.02 -8.15
N ILE A 18 -9.83 -1.41 -8.81
CA ILE A 18 -10.01 -1.17 -10.27
C ILE A 18 -9.95 0.33 -10.62
N LYS A 19 -10.61 1.18 -9.84
CA LYS A 19 -10.64 2.63 -10.07
C LYS A 19 -9.26 3.26 -9.86
N LEU A 20 -8.61 2.91 -8.76
CA LEU A 20 -7.29 3.42 -8.41
C LEU A 20 -6.22 2.93 -9.39
N LYS A 21 -6.27 1.67 -9.81
CA LYS A 21 -5.37 1.12 -10.82
C LYS A 21 -5.51 1.84 -12.16
N LYS A 22 -6.74 2.13 -12.59
CA LYS A 22 -6.98 2.94 -13.80
C LYS A 22 -6.33 4.31 -13.68
N LEU A 23 -6.53 5.00 -12.55
CA LEU A 23 -5.92 6.30 -12.29
C LEU A 23 -4.38 6.23 -12.28
N ILE A 24 -3.80 5.25 -11.58
CA ILE A 24 -2.35 5.03 -11.54
C ILE A 24 -1.81 4.80 -12.97
N ASN A 25 -2.48 3.99 -13.79
CA ASN A 25 -2.07 3.74 -15.17
C ASN A 25 -2.07 5.02 -16.01
N GLU A 26 -3.15 5.80 -15.95
CA GLU A 26 -3.28 7.07 -16.69
C GLU A 26 -2.17 8.06 -16.28
N LEU A 27 -1.98 8.26 -14.98
CA LEU A 27 -0.94 9.14 -14.46
C LEU A 27 0.47 8.63 -14.78
N SER A 28 0.68 7.32 -14.79
CA SER A 28 1.97 6.72 -15.12
C SER A 28 2.37 7.00 -16.56
N ILE A 29 1.42 6.88 -17.50
CA ILE A 29 1.63 7.24 -18.92
C ILE A 29 1.97 8.72 -19.05
N GLU A 30 1.20 9.59 -18.41
CA GLU A 30 1.38 11.05 -18.50
C GLU A 30 2.73 11.52 -17.92
N ASN A 31 3.24 10.84 -16.89
CA ASN A 31 4.48 11.20 -16.22
C ASN A 31 5.71 10.40 -16.72
N GLY A 32 5.51 9.45 -17.63
CA GLY A 32 6.57 8.55 -18.09
C GLY A 32 7.17 7.72 -16.95
N SER A 33 6.33 7.27 -16.01
CA SER A 33 6.70 6.43 -14.87
C SER A 33 6.14 5.02 -14.98
N SER A 34 6.65 4.10 -14.16
CA SER A 34 6.08 2.76 -14.01
C SER A 34 4.71 2.78 -13.34
N SER A 35 3.81 1.92 -13.81
CA SER A 35 2.55 1.62 -13.12
C SER A 35 2.76 0.53 -12.06
N PHE A 36 1.91 0.50 -11.04
CA PHE A 36 1.96 -0.45 -9.93
C PHE A 36 0.55 -0.73 -9.41
N GLU A 37 0.39 -1.74 -8.55
CA GLU A 37 -0.91 -2.04 -7.93
C GLU A 37 -1.24 -1.04 -6.83
N PRO A 38 -2.51 -0.58 -6.67
CA PRO A 38 -2.87 0.34 -5.60
C PRO A 38 -2.73 -0.35 -4.23
N HIS A 39 -2.02 0.29 -3.29
CA HIS A 39 -1.77 -0.26 -1.96
C HIS A 39 -1.45 0.82 -0.93
N VAL A 40 -1.62 0.47 0.35
CA VAL A 40 -1.00 1.17 1.49
C VAL A 40 0.12 0.29 2.03
N THR A 41 1.33 0.83 2.18
CA THR A 41 2.45 0.06 2.74
C THR A 41 2.39 0.05 4.26
N LEU A 42 2.11 -1.11 4.86
CA LEU A 42 2.10 -1.31 6.31
C LEU A 42 3.51 -1.43 6.87
N PHE A 43 4.39 -2.11 6.13
CA PHE A 43 5.79 -2.26 6.54
C PHE A 43 6.66 -2.50 5.32
N GLY A 44 7.66 -1.64 5.11
CA GLY A 44 8.39 -1.57 3.83
C GLY A 44 9.79 -2.16 3.87
N ARG A 45 10.21 -2.76 2.74
CA ARG A 45 11.60 -3.15 2.41
C ARG A 45 12.29 -3.94 3.52
N VAL A 46 11.85 -5.18 3.70
CA VAL A 46 12.34 -6.15 4.66
C VAL A 46 13.23 -7.17 3.96
N SER A 47 14.37 -7.52 4.57
CA SER A 47 15.37 -8.42 3.99
C SER A 47 15.45 -9.79 4.65
N ILE A 48 14.57 -10.10 5.61
CA ILE A 48 14.45 -11.45 6.15
C ILE A 48 13.59 -12.33 5.25
N THR A 49 13.67 -13.63 5.43
CA THR A 49 12.90 -14.60 4.64
C THR A 49 11.38 -14.47 4.89
N PRO A 50 10.56 -14.13 3.88
CA PRO A 50 9.13 -13.78 4.09
C PRO A 50 8.27 -14.96 4.54
N TYR A 51 8.53 -16.18 4.06
CA TYR A 51 7.69 -17.34 4.38
C TYR A 51 7.70 -17.74 5.86
N LEU A 52 8.71 -17.29 6.62
CA LEU A 52 8.76 -17.45 8.08
C LEU A 52 7.65 -16.68 8.81
N LEU A 53 7.04 -15.70 8.16
CA LEU A 53 5.99 -14.84 8.72
C LEU A 53 4.60 -15.15 8.16
N PHE A 54 4.47 -16.05 7.18
CA PHE A 54 3.18 -16.29 6.53
C PHE A 54 2.09 -16.75 7.49
N LYS A 55 2.42 -17.63 8.44
CA LYS A 55 1.47 -18.07 9.46
C LYS A 55 0.99 -16.88 10.31
N PHE A 56 1.92 -16.01 10.72
CA PHE A 56 1.57 -14.82 11.48
C PHE A 56 0.66 -13.88 10.68
N PHE A 57 0.95 -13.62 9.40
CA PHE A 57 0.10 -12.78 8.56
C PHE A 57 -1.29 -13.38 8.35
N GLU A 58 -1.37 -14.70 8.16
CA GLU A 58 -2.64 -15.42 8.06
C GLU A 58 -3.47 -15.27 9.35
N GLU A 59 -2.86 -15.43 10.52
CA GLU A 59 -3.50 -15.20 11.82
C GLU A 59 -4.02 -13.75 11.97
N GLN A 60 -3.32 -12.75 11.40
CA GLN A 60 -3.81 -11.36 11.41
C GLN A 60 -5.02 -11.11 10.51
N THR A 61 -5.30 -12.01 9.56
CA THR A 61 -6.43 -11.88 8.64
C THR A 61 -7.70 -12.57 9.10
N VAL A 62 -7.58 -13.46 10.09
CA VAL A 62 -8.71 -14.16 10.71
C VAL A 62 -9.44 -13.18 11.62
N ASP A 63 -10.76 -13.23 11.56
CA ASP A 63 -11.64 -12.49 12.46
C ASP A 63 -11.34 -10.98 12.50
N GLN A 64 -10.92 -10.44 11.34
CA GLN A 64 -10.44 -9.08 11.23
C GLN A 64 -11.63 -8.14 11.04
N LYS A 65 -11.73 -7.09 11.85
CA LYS A 65 -12.71 -6.02 11.58
C LYS A 65 -12.42 -5.36 10.23
N GLN A 66 -13.47 -5.06 9.46
CA GLN A 66 -13.33 -4.36 8.19
C GLN A 66 -12.51 -3.07 8.37
N ILE A 67 -11.36 -2.99 7.70
CA ILE A 67 -10.55 -1.78 7.68
C ILE A 67 -11.16 -0.83 6.65
N VAL A 68 -11.63 0.32 7.13
CA VAL A 68 -12.10 1.44 6.33
C VAL A 68 -11.36 2.69 6.79
N SER A 69 -10.89 3.48 5.83
CA SER A 69 -10.23 4.76 6.10
C SER A 69 -10.78 5.85 5.21
N GLU A 70 -10.85 7.07 5.74
CA GLU A 70 -11.15 8.26 4.95
C GLU A 70 -9.93 8.68 4.13
N ILE A 71 -10.18 9.27 2.96
CA ILE A 71 -9.15 9.92 2.16
C ILE A 71 -9.23 11.42 2.47
N LYS A 72 -8.20 11.95 3.12
CA LYS A 72 -8.16 13.34 3.59
C LYS A 72 -7.96 14.31 2.44
N ASP A 73 -6.95 14.04 1.62
CA ASP A 73 -6.56 14.92 0.53
C ASP A 73 -5.71 14.19 -0.51
N LEU A 74 -5.62 14.78 -1.70
CA LEU A 74 -4.63 14.45 -2.72
C LEU A 74 -3.42 15.37 -2.53
N ARG A 75 -2.27 14.79 -2.20
CA ARG A 75 -1.05 15.55 -1.89
C ARG A 75 0.04 15.32 -2.93
N LEU A 76 0.92 16.32 -3.03
CA LEU A 76 2.18 16.24 -3.76
C LEU A 76 3.32 16.26 -2.76
N GLY A 77 4.29 15.36 -2.93
CA GLY A 77 5.48 15.28 -2.10
C GLY A 77 6.76 15.47 -2.92
N SER A 78 7.86 15.66 -2.21
CA SER A 78 9.20 15.79 -2.79
C SER A 78 9.95 14.45 -2.92
N SER A 79 9.46 13.40 -2.24
CA SER A 79 10.06 12.07 -2.29
C SER A 79 9.62 11.31 -3.54
N PRO A 80 10.50 10.53 -4.19
CA PRO A 80 10.15 9.71 -5.34
C PRO A 80 8.97 8.77 -5.11
N TRP A 81 8.81 8.29 -3.88
CA TRP A 81 7.75 7.37 -3.46
C TRP A 81 6.45 8.07 -3.08
N ARG A 82 6.45 9.40 -3.05
CA ARG A 82 5.32 10.24 -2.66
C ARG A 82 5.18 11.44 -3.59
N ALA A 83 5.50 11.26 -4.88
CA ALA A 83 5.42 12.35 -5.84
C ALA A 83 3.97 12.86 -5.97
N MET A 84 3.02 11.94 -6.04
CA MET A 84 1.58 12.18 -5.89
C MET A 84 0.94 11.03 -5.14
N PHE A 85 0.14 11.33 -4.11
CA PHE A 85 -0.45 10.30 -3.24
C PHE A 85 -1.73 10.77 -2.58
N LEU A 86 -2.58 9.82 -2.19
CA LEU A 86 -3.70 10.04 -1.30
C LEU A 86 -3.24 9.95 0.15
N ASP A 87 -3.54 10.98 0.92
CA ASP A 87 -3.36 11.00 2.37
C ASP A 87 -4.50 10.22 3.01
N ILE A 88 -4.16 9.09 3.66
CA ILE A 88 -5.13 8.18 4.24
C ILE A 88 -5.28 8.50 5.73
N GLN A 89 -6.52 8.66 6.18
CA GLN A 89 -6.77 8.85 7.60
C GLN A 89 -6.50 7.56 8.38
N MET A 90 -5.72 7.70 9.46
CA MET A 90 -5.63 6.68 10.48
C MET A 90 -6.98 6.51 11.17
N SER A 91 -7.61 5.35 10.98
CA SER A 91 -8.79 4.95 11.75
C SER A 91 -8.35 4.05 12.91
N GLU A 92 -9.16 3.94 13.97
CA GLU A 92 -8.84 3.09 15.12
C GLU A 92 -8.58 1.63 14.71
N VAL A 93 -9.30 1.14 13.69
CA VAL A 93 -9.13 -0.23 13.17
C VAL A 93 -7.80 -0.36 12.42
N LEU A 94 -7.42 0.62 11.60
CA LEU A 94 -6.14 0.61 10.90
C LEU A 94 -4.96 0.73 11.88
N ASP A 95 -5.09 1.58 12.89
CA ASP A 95 -4.10 1.79 13.94
C ASP A 95 -3.87 0.48 14.73
N SER A 96 -4.96 -0.10 15.25
CA SER A 96 -4.93 -1.38 15.97
C SER A 96 -4.38 -2.53 15.11
N PHE A 97 -4.59 -2.49 13.80
CA PHE A 97 -4.07 -3.48 12.88
C PHE A 97 -2.56 -3.30 12.66
N GLN A 98 -2.11 -2.06 12.43
CA GLN A 98 -0.70 -1.72 12.31
C GLN A 98 0.07 -2.07 13.58
N ASP A 99 -0.51 -1.85 14.76
CA ASP A 99 0.13 -2.15 16.05
C ASP A 99 0.49 -3.63 16.17
N ARG A 100 -0.39 -4.54 15.74
CA ARG A 100 -0.08 -5.98 15.75
C ARG A 100 1.02 -6.34 14.75
N ILE A 101 1.04 -5.69 13.59
CA ILE A 101 2.10 -5.88 12.59
C ILE A 101 3.44 -5.38 13.14
N ILE A 102 3.49 -4.18 13.74
CA ILE A 102 4.72 -3.57 14.21
C ILE A 102 5.27 -4.28 15.45
N GLU A 103 4.42 -4.81 16.33
CA GLU A 103 4.84 -5.63 17.48
C GLU A 103 5.70 -6.82 17.04
N LYS A 104 5.35 -7.45 15.91
CA LYS A 104 6.12 -8.55 15.35
C LYS A 104 7.36 -8.10 14.58
N LEU A 105 7.28 -6.97 13.86
CA LEU A 105 8.28 -6.57 12.86
C LEU A 105 9.27 -5.48 13.33
N ASN A 106 9.03 -4.82 14.47
CA ASN A 106 9.92 -3.78 15.00
C ASN A 106 11.35 -4.27 15.25
N THR A 107 11.52 -5.55 15.59
CA THR A 107 12.83 -6.19 15.77
C THR A 107 13.62 -6.31 14.46
N VAL A 108 12.94 -6.25 13.33
CA VAL A 108 13.54 -6.38 12.00
C VAL A 108 14.11 -5.05 11.53
N ARG A 109 13.39 -3.94 11.76
CA ARG A 109 13.84 -2.57 11.49
C ARG A 109 12.90 -1.54 12.11
N ASN A 110 13.43 -0.34 12.31
CA ASN A 110 12.59 0.82 12.57
C ASN A 110 11.75 1.17 11.33
N TYR A 111 10.49 1.48 11.56
CA TYR A 111 9.54 1.88 10.55
C TYR A 111 8.53 2.84 11.17
N GLU A 112 8.37 4.01 10.56
CA GLU A 112 7.36 4.97 10.92
C GLU A 112 6.18 4.80 9.96
N PHE A 113 5.02 4.45 10.50
CA PHE A 113 3.83 4.27 9.70
C PHE A 113 3.11 5.60 9.50
N ASP A 114 3.11 6.05 8.25
CA ASP A 114 2.39 7.23 7.81
C ASP A 114 1.54 6.82 6.59
N PRO A 115 0.25 6.50 6.79
CA PRO A 115 -0.57 5.80 5.82
C PRO A 115 -0.87 6.67 4.60
N HIS A 116 -0.46 6.20 3.44
CA HIS A 116 -0.69 6.86 2.17
C HIS A 116 -0.86 5.82 1.05
N LEU A 117 -1.60 6.20 0.02
CA LEU A 117 -1.72 5.43 -1.22
C LEU A 117 -1.10 6.23 -2.37
N SER A 118 0.05 5.77 -2.85
CA SER A 118 0.75 6.45 -3.93
C SER A 118 0.01 6.30 -5.26
N LEU A 119 -0.01 7.38 -6.03
CA LEU A 119 -0.60 7.42 -7.38
C LEU A 119 0.47 7.53 -8.47
N VAL A 120 1.60 8.17 -8.15
CA VAL A 120 2.74 8.35 -9.06
C VAL A 120 4.04 8.18 -8.28
N TYR A 121 4.97 7.42 -8.87
CA TYR A 121 6.37 7.40 -8.48
C TYR A 121 7.21 8.15 -9.50
N CYS A 122 7.89 9.21 -9.08
CA CYS A 122 8.73 10.01 -9.99
C CYS A 122 9.82 10.77 -9.23
N ASN A 123 11.05 10.77 -9.76
CA ASN A 123 12.16 11.54 -9.20
C ASN A 123 12.06 13.06 -9.46
N LYS A 124 11.17 13.48 -10.36
CA LYS A 124 10.91 14.90 -10.65
C LYS A 124 9.77 15.38 -9.76
N LYS A 125 9.74 16.69 -9.45
CA LYS A 125 8.55 17.31 -8.84
C LYS A 125 7.36 17.03 -9.75
N ALA A 126 6.42 16.23 -9.29
CA ALA A 126 5.17 16.00 -10.00
C ALA A 126 4.50 17.37 -10.22
N THR A 127 4.20 17.69 -11.48
CA THR A 127 3.47 18.91 -11.82
C THR A 127 1.98 18.59 -11.89
N LYS A 128 1.11 19.45 -11.33
CA LYS A 128 -0.36 19.29 -11.25
C LYS A 128 -1.12 19.10 -12.59
N VAL A 129 -0.43 18.98 -13.71
CA VAL A 129 -0.95 19.28 -15.05
C VAL A 129 -2.05 18.32 -15.51
N SER A 130 -2.27 17.18 -14.85
CA SER A 130 -3.29 16.20 -15.27
C SER A 130 -4.17 15.61 -14.16
N ILE A 131 -4.30 16.28 -13.01
CA ILE A 131 -5.36 15.93 -12.04
C ILE A 131 -6.71 16.43 -12.62
N ARG A 132 -7.12 15.91 -13.77
CA ARG A 132 -8.44 16.17 -14.35
C ARG A 132 -9.45 15.42 -13.49
N VAL A 133 -10.07 16.12 -12.54
CA VAL A 133 -11.43 15.87 -12.01
C VAL A 133 -11.79 14.38 -11.86
N VAL A 134 -10.86 13.55 -11.37
CA VAL A 134 -11.24 12.19 -10.98
C VAL A 134 -11.92 12.36 -9.64
N SER A 135 -13.22 12.05 -9.62
CA SER A 135 -13.99 11.99 -8.38
C SER A 135 -13.34 10.93 -7.50
N MET A 136 -12.51 11.39 -6.56
CA MET A 136 -11.80 10.51 -5.65
C MET A 136 -12.80 9.93 -4.66
N PRO A 137 -12.69 8.64 -4.32
CA PRO A 137 -13.51 8.08 -3.26
C PRO A 137 -13.24 8.84 -1.97
N ARG A 138 -14.29 9.08 -1.17
CA ARG A 138 -14.15 9.70 0.16
C ARG A 138 -13.55 8.72 1.18
N THR A 139 -13.78 7.44 0.95
CA THR A 139 -13.35 6.36 1.83
C THR A 139 -12.78 5.23 0.99
N ILE A 140 -11.83 4.49 1.54
CA ILE A 140 -11.28 3.28 0.95
C ILE A 140 -11.49 2.12 1.93
N ARG A 141 -11.90 0.97 1.38
CA ARG A 141 -12.05 -0.27 2.13
C ARG A 141 -10.96 -1.24 1.68
N PHE A 142 -10.45 -2.04 2.60
CA PHE A 142 -9.37 -3.00 2.31
C PHE A 142 -9.86 -4.44 2.49
N GLU A 143 -9.42 -5.34 1.62
CA GLU A 143 -9.88 -6.73 1.59
C GLU A 143 -8.78 -7.76 1.84
N SER A 144 -7.51 -7.35 1.79
CA SER A 144 -6.41 -8.29 1.94
C SER A 144 -5.08 -7.66 2.32
N LEU A 145 -4.19 -8.52 2.81
CA LEU A 145 -2.76 -8.30 2.93
C LEU A 145 -2.03 -8.94 1.76
N ALA A 146 -0.94 -8.33 1.31
CA ALA A 146 -0.01 -8.97 0.39
C ALA A 146 1.45 -8.79 0.84
N VAL A 147 2.21 -9.88 0.76
CA VAL A 147 3.67 -9.83 0.81
C VAL A 147 4.17 -9.72 -0.61
N VAL A 148 4.90 -8.65 -0.90
CA VAL A 148 5.30 -8.29 -2.27
C VAL A 148 6.80 -8.11 -2.33
N GLU A 149 7.44 -8.77 -3.28
CA GLU A 149 8.85 -8.54 -3.59
C GLU A 149 9.00 -7.16 -4.23
N VAL A 150 9.88 -6.32 -3.68
CA VAL A 150 10.07 -4.92 -4.08
C VAL A 150 11.53 -4.60 -4.44
N PRO A 151 12.05 -5.16 -5.54
CA PRO A 151 13.33 -4.71 -6.10
C PRO A 151 13.30 -3.21 -6.43
N ASN A 152 14.46 -2.64 -6.77
CA ASN A 152 14.55 -1.21 -7.08
C ASN A 152 13.79 -0.83 -8.34
N ASN A 153 13.65 -1.76 -9.29
CA ASN A 153 12.82 -1.59 -10.46
C ASN A 153 11.35 -1.91 -10.13
N ILE A 154 10.45 -0.95 -10.30
CA ILE A 154 9.02 -1.10 -10.00
C ILE A 154 8.36 -2.13 -10.93
N ASP A 155 8.83 -2.22 -12.18
CA ASP A 155 8.28 -3.15 -13.17
C ASP A 155 8.59 -4.63 -12.82
N GLU A 156 9.49 -4.87 -11.87
CA GLU A 156 9.86 -6.20 -11.35
C GLU A 156 9.13 -6.55 -10.04
N TRP A 157 8.25 -5.68 -9.54
CA TRP A 157 7.50 -5.96 -8.31
C TRP A 157 6.53 -7.11 -8.53
N ASN A 158 6.52 -8.06 -7.59
CA ASN A 158 5.69 -9.25 -7.72
C ASN A 158 5.09 -9.69 -6.37
N ILE A 159 3.81 -10.01 -6.37
CA ILE A 159 3.12 -10.55 -5.18
C ILE A 159 3.66 -11.96 -4.91
N ILE A 160 4.26 -12.15 -3.74
CA ILE A 160 4.73 -13.45 -3.26
C ILE A 160 3.55 -14.25 -2.71
N LYS A 161 2.72 -13.62 -1.86
CA LYS A 161 1.52 -14.24 -1.28
C LYS A 161 0.52 -13.17 -0.87
N GLU A 162 -0.75 -13.44 -1.12
CA GLU A 162 -1.88 -12.64 -0.65
C GLU A 162 -2.68 -13.41 0.41
N PHE A 163 -3.18 -12.70 1.42
CA PHE A 163 -4.01 -13.20 2.52
C PHE A 163 -5.30 -12.39 2.57
N LYS A 164 -6.43 -13.01 2.19
CA LYS A 164 -7.74 -12.35 2.23
C LYS A 164 -8.24 -12.22 3.67
N PHE A 165 -8.83 -11.10 4.01
CA PHE A 165 -9.48 -10.92 5.30
C PHE A 165 -10.73 -11.79 5.40
N ASN A 166 -10.86 -12.46 6.55
CA ASN A 166 -12.13 -13.01 6.99
C ASN A 166 -12.73 -11.99 7.97
N PHE A 167 -13.81 -11.33 7.57
CA PHE A 167 -14.42 -10.29 8.39
C PHE A 167 -15.30 -10.91 9.48
N ASN A 168 -15.14 -10.43 10.71
CA ASN A 168 -16.11 -10.71 11.77
C ASN A 168 -17.44 -10.01 11.45
N GLU A 169 -18.54 -10.75 11.61
CA GLU A 169 -19.91 -10.19 11.65
C GLU A 169 -20.16 -9.38 12.93
#